data_AF-A0A950ELT9-F1
#
_entry.id   AF-A0A950ELT9-F1
#
_cell.length_a   1.000
_cell.length_b   1.000
_cell.length_c   1.000
_cell.angle_alpha   90.00
_cell.angle_beta   90.00
_cell.angle_gamma   90.00
#
_symmetry.space_group_name_H-M   'P 1'
#
loop_
_entity.id
_entity.type
_entity.pdbx_description
1 polymer ?
#
loop_
_entity_poly.entity_id
_entity_poly.type
_entity_poly.pdbx_seq_one_letter_code
_entity_poly.pdbx_strand_id
1 'polypeptide(L)'
;MFVPRVRCGRCQRTDAVLPAFVVLRRLDVAESVGAAVGEVAGGLSGVRPAAARLDVPYATARDWVRRFAARSARLAVAFAALAAELGGEVVVAAGAAGALAAIVAAFGAASGLAGWAALGCWRFASAVSGGSLIGTNTDPLYLIVGRRRFMPPVP
;
A
#
# COMPACT_ATOMS: atom_id res chain seq x y z
N MET A 1 19.93 -8.56 2.16
CA MET A 1 18.74 -9.06 1.45
C MET A 1 19.00 -8.98 -0.05
N PHE A 2 18.80 -10.08 -0.78
CA PHE A 2 18.96 -10.10 -2.24
C PHE A 2 17.63 -9.79 -2.92
N VAL A 3 17.64 -8.90 -3.92
CA VAL A 3 16.45 -8.52 -4.72
C VAL A 3 16.71 -8.92 -6.17
N PRO A 4 16.09 -9.98 -6.69
CA PRO A 4 16.32 -10.41 -8.06
C PRO A 4 15.76 -9.39 -9.04
N ARG A 5 16.45 -9.26 -10.19
CA ARG A 5 15.97 -8.47 -11.32
C ARG A 5 15.42 -9.39 -12.39
N VAL A 6 14.25 -9.07 -12.91
CA VAL A 6 13.59 -9.83 -13.97
C VAL A 6 13.37 -8.92 -15.17
N ARG A 7 13.41 -9.49 -16.37
CA ARG A 7 13.11 -8.77 -17.62
C ARG A 7 11.76 -9.22 -18.14
N CYS A 8 10.84 -8.29 -18.34
CA CYS A 8 9.54 -8.62 -18.89
C CYS A 8 9.69 -9.06 -20.36
N GLY A 9 9.21 -10.27 -20.70
CA GLY A 9 9.27 -10.78 -22.08
C GLY A 9 8.48 -9.94 -23.08
N ARG A 10 7.49 -9.14 -22.64
CA ARG A 10 6.65 -8.32 -23.51
C ARG A 10 7.19 -6.90 -23.70
N CYS A 11 7.40 -6.15 -22.62
CA CYS A 11 7.82 -4.75 -22.70
C CYS A 11 9.34 -4.57 -22.56
N GLN A 12 10.09 -5.66 -22.34
CA GLN A 12 11.56 -5.67 -22.25
C GLN A 12 12.15 -4.83 -21.10
N ARG A 13 11.30 -4.24 -20.24
CA ARG A 13 11.72 -3.52 -19.04
C ARG A 13 12.33 -4.48 -18.03
N THR A 14 13.37 -4.03 -17.35
CA THR A 14 13.99 -4.76 -16.24
C THR A 14 13.50 -4.19 -14.93
N ASP A 15 12.76 -5.00 -14.18
CA ASP A 15 12.15 -4.63 -12.91
C ASP A 15 12.76 -5.45 -11.75
N ALA A 16 12.68 -4.89 -10.54
CA ALA A 16 13.11 -5.56 -9.32
C ALA A 16 11.91 -6.27 -8.69
N VAL A 17 12.04 -7.56 -8.36
CA VAL A 17 10.99 -8.30 -7.67
C VAL A 17 11.18 -8.13 -6.18
N LEU A 18 10.39 -7.21 -5.61
CA LEU A 18 10.41 -6.93 -4.18
C LEU A 18 9.51 -7.88 -3.40
N PRO A 19 9.97 -8.38 -2.23
CA PRO A 19 9.08 -9.06 -1.32
C PRO A 19 8.00 -8.13 -0.76
N ALA A 20 6.81 -8.66 -0.53
CA ALA A 20 5.64 -7.89 -0.08
C ALA A 20 5.86 -7.13 1.24
N PHE A 21 6.85 -7.53 2.05
CA PHE A 21 7.18 -6.84 3.31
C PHE A 21 8.09 -5.62 3.13
N VAL A 22 8.48 -5.27 1.91
CA VAL A 22 9.44 -4.20 1.65
C VAL A 22 8.82 -3.14 0.76
N VAL A 23 8.96 -1.89 1.17
CA VAL A 23 8.57 -0.73 0.36
C VAL A 23 9.65 -0.41 -0.67
N LEU A 24 9.20 -0.12 -1.90
CA LEU A 24 10.03 0.21 -3.05
C LEU A 24 10.99 1.37 -2.75
N ARG A 25 12.27 1.19 -3.13
CA ARG A 25 13.37 2.16 -3.06
C ARG A 25 13.83 2.62 -1.68
N ARG A 26 13.06 2.39 -0.62
CA ARG A 26 13.45 2.75 0.76
C ARG A 26 13.88 1.54 1.59
N LEU A 27 13.48 0.33 1.19
CA LEU A 27 13.66 -0.91 1.95
C LEU A 27 13.03 -0.89 3.35
N ASP A 28 12.11 0.05 3.60
CA ASP A 28 11.35 0.13 4.84
C ASP A 28 10.39 -1.07 4.92
N VAL A 29 10.21 -1.62 6.12
CA VAL A 29 9.28 -2.73 6.38
C VAL A 29 7.84 -2.23 6.23
N ALA A 30 7.05 -2.91 5.38
CA ALA A 30 5.68 -2.52 5.06
C ALA A 30 4.81 -2.45 6.31
N GLU A 31 4.99 -3.38 7.24
CA GLU A 31 4.29 -3.46 8.51
C GLU A 31 4.60 -2.27 9.43
N SER A 32 5.88 -1.85 9.51
CA SER A 32 6.28 -0.68 10.31
C SER A 32 5.74 0.63 9.72
N VAL A 33 5.85 0.78 8.39
CA VAL A 33 5.29 1.92 7.66
C VAL A 33 3.78 1.97 7.85
N GLY A 34 3.13 0.83 7.66
CA GLY A 34 1.70 0.64 7.78
C GLY A 34 1.19 0.94 9.18
N ALA A 35 1.85 0.44 10.23
CA ALA A 35 1.49 0.74 11.61
C ALA A 35 1.54 2.24 11.89
N ALA A 36 2.63 2.93 11.52
CA ALA A 36 2.75 4.38 11.72
C ALA A 36 1.67 5.16 10.96
N VAL A 37 1.42 4.79 9.70
CA VAL A 37 0.39 5.41 8.87
C VAL A 37 -1.01 5.13 9.41
N GLY A 38 -1.31 3.88 9.79
CA GLY A 38 -2.61 3.46 10.31
C GLY A 38 -2.98 4.18 11.59
N GLU A 39 -2.04 4.31 12.52
CA GLU A 39 -2.25 5.05 13.77
C GLU A 39 -2.51 6.54 13.53
N VAL A 40 -1.74 7.17 12.64
CA VAL A 40 -1.84 8.62 12.41
C VAL A 40 -3.03 8.97 11.51
N ALA A 41 -3.23 8.25 10.41
CA ALA A 41 -4.34 8.47 9.50
C ALA A 41 -5.68 8.03 10.10
N GLY A 42 -5.69 7.03 10.99
CA GLY A 42 -6.84 6.61 11.76
C GLY A 42 -7.16 7.50 12.96
N GLY A 43 -6.36 8.55 13.21
CA GLY A 43 -6.60 9.50 14.30
C GLY A 43 -6.29 8.97 15.70
N LEU A 44 -5.66 7.80 15.83
CA LEU A 44 -5.34 7.20 17.13
C LEU A 44 -4.24 7.99 17.86
N SER A 45 -3.29 8.57 17.12
CA SER A 45 -2.24 9.41 17.71
C SER A 45 -1.53 10.28 16.68
N GLY A 46 -0.63 11.17 17.15
CA GLY A 46 0.30 11.89 16.29
C GLY A 46 1.54 11.07 15.90
N VAL A 47 2.32 11.59 14.96
CA VAL A 47 3.53 10.93 14.42
C VAL A 47 4.58 10.63 15.49
N ARG A 48 4.77 11.51 16.47
CA ARG A 48 5.83 11.35 17.50
C ARG A 48 5.54 10.16 18.43
N PRO A 49 4.34 10.00 19.01
CA PRO A 49 3.96 8.79 19.74
C PRO A 49 4.07 7.50 18.90
N ALA A 50 3.63 7.53 17.64
CA ALA A 50 3.71 6.38 16.74
C ALA A 50 5.17 5.95 16.48
N ALA A 51 6.06 6.93 16.23
CA ALA A 51 7.49 6.67 16.03
C ALA A 51 8.13 6.03 17.27
N ALA A 52 7.78 6.52 18.46
CA ALA A 52 8.30 5.98 19.72
C ALA A 52 7.87 4.53 19.97
N ARG A 53 6.60 4.19 19.70
CA ARG A 53 6.10 2.80 19.83
C ARG A 53 6.79 1.82 18.88
N LEU A 54 7.13 2.29 17.69
CA LEU A 54 7.76 1.47 16.65
C LEU A 54 9.29 1.44 16.75
N ASP A 55 9.88 2.16 17.72
CA ASP A 55 11.32 2.34 17.87
C ASP A 55 12.01 2.82 16.57
N VAL A 56 11.40 3.80 15.91
CA VAL A 56 11.93 4.40 14.68
C VAL A 56 12.20 5.90 14.86
N PRO A 57 13.22 6.46 14.18
CA PRO A 57 13.46 7.90 14.23
C PRO A 57 12.22 8.70 13.81
N TYR A 58 11.88 9.74 14.58
CA TYR A 58 10.73 10.61 14.30
C TYR A 58 10.73 11.17 12.87
N ALA A 59 11.90 11.59 12.37
CA ALA A 59 12.02 12.12 11.00
C ALA A 59 11.62 11.08 9.94
N THR A 60 11.92 9.80 10.17
CA THR A 60 11.57 8.68 9.29
C THR A 60 10.06 8.45 9.28
N ALA A 61 9.45 8.29 10.45
CA ALA A 61 8.00 8.13 10.56
C ALA A 61 7.24 9.34 10.00
N ARG A 62 7.75 10.56 10.24
CA ARG A 62 7.19 11.79 9.67
C ARG A 62 7.22 11.78 8.15
N ASP A 63 8.33 11.35 7.54
CA ASP A 63 8.42 11.26 6.08
C ASP A 63 7.46 10.20 5.52
N TRP A 64 7.30 9.06 6.19
CA TRP A 64 6.33 8.03 5.81
C TRP A 64 4.90 8.58 5.77
N VAL A 65 4.45 9.18 6.88
CA VAL A 65 3.09 9.74 7.01
C VAL A 65 2.87 10.86 5.99
N ARG A 66 3.84 11.76 5.82
CA ARG A 66 3.75 12.84 4.83
C ARG A 66 3.59 12.30 3.42
N ARG A 67 4.37 11.30 3.04
CA ARG A 67 4.32 10.69 1.69
C ARG A 67 3.03 9.93 1.46
N PHE A 68 2.54 9.21 2.47
CA PHE A 68 1.24 8.55 2.39
C PHE A 68 0.12 9.58 2.18
N ALA A 69 0.10 10.66 2.96
CA ALA A 69 -0.86 11.74 2.81
C ALA A 69 -0.81 12.38 1.40
N ALA A 70 0.39 12.62 0.86
CA ALA A 70 0.55 13.13 -0.50
C ALA A 70 0.01 12.19 -1.59
N ARG A 71 -0.10 10.88 -1.30
CA ARG A 71 -0.59 9.85 -2.23
C ARG A 71 -2.03 9.43 -1.94
N SER A 72 -2.65 9.97 -0.89
CA SER A 72 -3.88 9.41 -0.33
C SER A 72 -5.03 9.41 -1.33
N ALA A 73 -5.17 10.44 -2.15
CA ALA A 73 -6.22 10.50 -3.16
C ALA A 73 -6.13 9.34 -4.17
N ARG A 74 -4.92 9.06 -4.68
CA ARG A 74 -4.70 7.98 -5.64
C ARG A 74 -4.86 6.60 -4.99
N LEU A 75 -4.36 6.45 -3.77
CA LEU A 75 -4.51 5.21 -3.01
C LEU A 75 -5.98 4.93 -2.70
N ALA A 76 -6.74 5.94 -2.25
CA ALA A 76 -8.16 5.82 -1.97
C ALA A 76 -8.93 5.32 -3.21
N VAL A 77 -8.74 5.96 -4.37
CA VAL A 77 -9.41 5.54 -5.61
C VAL A 77 -9.04 4.12 -6.02
N ALA A 78 -7.74 3.77 -6.01
CA ALA A 78 -7.30 2.46 -6.46
C ALA A 78 -7.75 1.33 -5.53
N PHE A 79 -7.67 1.52 -4.22
CA PHE A 79 -8.12 0.51 -3.25
C PHE A 79 -9.65 0.43 -3.16
N ALA A 80 -10.37 1.54 -3.34
CA ALA A 80 -11.84 1.51 -3.44
C ALA A 80 -12.30 0.76 -4.69
N ALA A 81 -11.64 0.97 -5.84
CA ALA A 81 -11.90 0.19 -7.05
C ALA A 81 -11.59 -1.30 -6.85
N LEU A 82 -10.48 -1.63 -6.18
CA LEU A 82 -10.14 -3.02 -5.85
C LEU A 82 -11.19 -3.64 -4.92
N ALA A 83 -11.66 -2.92 -3.91
CA ALA A 83 -12.72 -3.39 -3.02
C ALA A 83 -13.99 -3.70 -3.83
N ALA A 84 -14.41 -2.78 -4.72
CA ALA A 84 -15.57 -2.97 -5.59
C ALA A 84 -15.45 -4.23 -6.46
N GLU A 85 -14.30 -4.42 -7.11
CA GLU A 85 -14.03 -5.58 -7.98
C GLU A 85 -14.01 -6.91 -7.20
N LEU A 86 -13.62 -6.87 -5.93
CA LEU A 86 -13.65 -8.03 -5.04
C LEU A 86 -15.02 -8.25 -4.37
N GLY A 87 -16.02 -7.42 -4.68
CA GLY A 87 -17.36 -7.48 -4.08
C GLY A 87 -17.42 -6.96 -2.65
N GLY A 88 -16.43 -6.18 -2.21
CA GLY A 88 -16.37 -5.53 -0.91
C GLY A 88 -17.03 -4.16 -0.87
N GLU A 89 -17.03 -3.56 0.33
CA GLU A 89 -17.53 -2.21 0.56
C GLU A 89 -16.65 -1.16 -0.13
N VAL A 90 -17.29 -0.21 -0.83
CA VAL A 90 -16.60 0.89 -1.50
C VAL A 90 -16.61 2.11 -0.59
N VAL A 91 -15.43 2.45 -0.06
CA VAL A 91 -15.26 3.65 0.77
C VAL A 91 -14.87 4.84 -0.08
N VAL A 92 -15.66 5.91 -0.03
CA VAL A 92 -15.37 7.17 -0.71
C VAL A 92 -15.17 8.26 0.34
N ALA A 93 -13.91 8.47 0.73
CA ALA A 93 -13.51 9.51 1.67
C ALA A 93 -12.19 10.15 1.22
N ALA A 94 -12.03 11.43 1.56
CA ALA A 94 -10.85 12.20 1.18
C ALA A 94 -9.70 12.05 2.20
N GLY A 95 -8.49 12.42 1.77
CA GLY A 95 -7.33 12.49 2.64
C GLY A 95 -6.78 11.13 3.08
N ALA A 96 -5.86 11.16 4.03
CA ALA A 96 -5.17 9.96 4.52
C ALA A 96 -6.12 8.95 5.18
N ALA A 97 -7.12 9.43 5.93
CA ALA A 97 -8.12 8.58 6.56
C ALA A 97 -8.95 7.80 5.53
N GLY A 98 -9.37 8.45 4.43
CA GLY A 98 -10.10 7.78 3.36
C GLY A 98 -9.26 6.74 2.62
N ALA A 99 -7.98 7.03 2.37
CA ALA A 99 -7.06 6.05 1.80
C ALA A 99 -6.85 4.84 2.72
N LEU A 100 -6.71 5.07 4.03
CA LEU A 100 -6.62 4.00 5.03
C LEU A 100 -7.87 3.12 5.00
N ALA A 101 -9.06 3.74 5.03
CA ALA A 101 -10.32 3.01 5.02
C ALA A 101 -10.52 2.19 3.73
N ALA A 102 -10.15 2.74 2.57
CA ALA A 102 -10.18 2.01 1.30
C ALA A 102 -9.23 0.80 1.31
N ILE A 103 -8.02 0.94 1.86
CA ILE A 103 -7.06 -0.17 2.01
C ILE A 103 -7.65 -1.28 2.89
N VAL A 104 -8.24 -0.91 4.04
CA VAL A 104 -8.86 -1.86 4.97
C VAL A 104 -10.05 -2.58 4.32
N ALA A 105 -10.92 -1.86 3.61
CA ALA A 105 -12.06 -2.43 2.91
C ALA A 105 -11.63 -3.43 1.83
N ALA A 106 -10.63 -3.06 1.01
CA ALA A 106 -10.06 -3.95 0.00
C ALA A 106 -9.40 -5.19 0.63
N PHE A 107 -8.69 -5.03 1.75
CA PHE A 107 -8.11 -6.16 2.46
C PHE A 107 -9.18 -7.08 3.06
N GLY A 108 -10.25 -6.53 3.62
CA GLY A 108 -11.40 -7.29 4.10
C GLY A 108 -12.01 -8.16 3.00
N ALA A 109 -12.25 -7.59 1.82
CA ALA A 109 -12.74 -8.31 0.65
C ALA A 109 -11.75 -9.39 0.18
N ALA A 110 -10.45 -9.05 0.12
CA ALA A 110 -9.41 -10.00 -0.29
C ALA A 110 -9.20 -11.14 0.71
N SER A 111 -9.50 -10.95 2.00
CA SER A 111 -9.27 -11.96 3.04
C SER A 111 -10.12 -13.22 2.88
N GLY A 112 -11.22 -13.15 2.12
CA GLY A 112 -11.99 -14.33 1.71
C GLY A 112 -11.31 -15.20 0.64
N LEU A 113 -10.24 -14.70 0.01
CA LEU A 113 -9.47 -15.41 -1.00
C LEU A 113 -8.26 -16.12 -0.36
N ALA A 114 -7.92 -17.30 -0.87
CA ALA A 114 -6.86 -18.15 -0.31
C ALA A 114 -5.52 -17.41 -0.18
N GLY A 115 -4.94 -17.44 1.02
CA GLY A 115 -3.59 -16.93 1.32
C GLY A 115 -3.50 -15.44 1.67
N TRP A 116 -4.50 -14.61 1.35
CA TRP A 116 -4.43 -13.17 1.58
C TRP A 116 -4.58 -12.78 3.05
N ALA A 117 -5.46 -13.45 3.79
CA ALA A 117 -5.63 -13.21 5.23
C ALA A 117 -4.32 -13.40 6.01
N ALA A 118 -3.55 -14.45 5.68
CA ALA A 118 -2.27 -14.77 6.33
C ALA A 118 -1.17 -13.75 6.01
N LEU A 119 -1.31 -12.99 4.92
CA LEU A 119 -0.35 -11.97 4.53
C LEU A 119 -0.50 -10.70 5.39
N GLY A 120 -1.70 -10.40 5.87
CA GLY A 120 -1.97 -9.19 6.64
C GLY A 120 -2.07 -7.92 5.78
N CYS A 121 -2.78 -6.92 6.31
CA CYS A 121 -3.21 -5.72 5.58
C CYS A 121 -2.05 -4.97 4.91
N TRP A 122 -0.93 -4.78 5.59
CA TRP A 122 0.15 -3.92 5.09
C TRP A 122 1.03 -4.58 4.03
N ARG A 123 1.26 -5.89 4.13
CA ARG A 123 1.92 -6.66 3.08
C ARG A 123 1.00 -6.84 1.87
N PHE A 124 -0.31 -7.00 2.09
CA PHE A 124 -1.31 -6.94 1.02
C PHE A 124 -1.25 -5.59 0.30
N ALA A 125 -1.32 -4.48 1.04
CA ALA A 125 -1.29 -3.14 0.47
C ALA A 125 0.04 -2.85 -0.26
N SER A 126 1.16 -3.33 0.28
CA SER A 126 2.46 -3.28 -0.38
C SER A 126 2.47 -4.09 -1.67
N ALA A 127 1.98 -5.33 -1.66
CA ALA A 127 1.87 -6.16 -2.85
C ALA A 127 1.02 -5.47 -3.93
N VAL A 128 -0.22 -5.06 -3.59
CA VAL A 128 -1.18 -4.36 -4.48
C VAL A 128 -0.60 -3.08 -5.07
N SER A 129 0.20 -2.35 -4.30
CA SER A 129 0.82 -1.11 -4.76
C SER A 129 2.16 -1.28 -5.47
N GLY A 130 2.67 -2.50 -5.64
CA GLY A 130 4.03 -2.74 -6.14
C GLY A 130 5.11 -2.15 -5.21
N GLY A 131 4.83 -2.10 -3.90
CA GLY A 131 5.68 -1.49 -2.88
C GLY A 131 5.65 0.04 -2.87
N SER A 132 4.74 0.68 -3.61
CA SER A 132 4.73 2.14 -3.80
C SER A 132 3.87 2.93 -2.80
N LEU A 133 3.43 2.34 -1.68
CA LEU A 133 2.62 3.00 -0.65
C LEU A 133 3.15 4.39 -0.23
N ILE A 134 4.47 4.52 -0.08
CA ILE A 134 5.17 5.78 0.22
C ILE A 134 6.24 6.12 -0.86
N GLY A 135 6.04 5.60 -2.07
CA GLY A 135 6.96 5.78 -3.19
C GLY A 135 7.09 7.24 -3.64
N THR A 136 8.27 7.60 -4.14
CA THR A 136 8.54 8.95 -4.68
C THR A 136 7.92 9.19 -6.05
N ASN A 137 7.72 8.12 -6.83
CA ASN A 137 7.22 8.21 -8.19
C ASN A 137 5.75 7.77 -8.29
N THR A 138 5.07 8.40 -9.24
CA THR A 138 3.66 8.19 -9.60
C THR A 138 3.50 6.92 -10.45
N ASP A 139 4.10 5.80 -10.04
CA ASP A 139 3.89 4.53 -10.74
C ASP A 139 2.41 4.12 -10.58
N PRO A 140 1.74 3.67 -11.66
CA PRO A 140 0.39 3.15 -11.56
C PRO A 140 0.36 2.01 -10.56
N LEU A 141 -0.69 1.98 -9.74
CA LEU A 141 -0.96 0.86 -8.84
C LEU A 141 -1.52 -0.24 -9.72
N TYR A 142 -0.64 -1.03 -10.34
CA TYR A 142 -1.02 -2.20 -11.11
C TYR A 142 -0.82 -3.43 -10.24
N LEU A 143 -1.89 -4.14 -9.93
CA LEU A 143 -1.78 -5.56 -9.64
C LEU A 143 -2.51 -6.35 -10.71
N ILE A 144 -1.91 -7.46 -11.11
CA ILE A 144 -2.57 -8.49 -11.89
C ILE A 144 -2.94 -9.59 -10.89
N VAL A 145 -4.24 -9.79 -10.62
CA VAL A 145 -4.70 -10.97 -9.88
C VAL A 145 -5.22 -11.98 -10.91
N GLY A 146 -4.50 -13.09 -11.09
CA GLY A 146 -4.84 -14.10 -12.10
C GLY A 146 -4.70 -13.58 -13.53
N ARG A 147 -5.75 -13.71 -14.38
CA ARG A 147 -5.78 -13.15 -15.74
C ARG A 147 -6.28 -11.69 -15.79
N ARG A 148 -6.71 -11.13 -14.66
CA ARG A 148 -7.36 -9.81 -14.62
C ARG A 148 -6.33 -8.73 -14.32
N ARG A 149 -6.30 -7.71 -15.17
CA ARG A 149 -5.56 -6.47 -14.93
C ARG A 149 -6.44 -5.59 -14.07
N PHE A 150 -6.00 -5.27 -12.85
CA PHE A 150 -6.66 -4.25 -12.05
C PHE A 150 -6.10 -2.90 -12.50
N MET A 151 -6.87 -2.23 -13.35
CA MET A 151 -6.60 -0.85 -13.72
C MET A 151 -7.36 0.04 -12.73
N PRO A 152 -6.71 0.99 -12.03
CA PRO A 152 -7.47 2.03 -11.37
C PRO A 152 -8.27 2.80 -12.43
N PRO A 153 -9.51 3.25 -12.14
CA PRO A 153 -10.25 4.08 -13.07
C PRO A 153 -9.41 5.32 -13.39
N VAL A 154 -9.21 5.57 -14.67
CA VAL A 154 -8.57 6.79 -15.16
C VAL A 154 -9.62 7.90 -15.01
N PRO A 155 -9.30 9.06 -14.40
CA PRO A 155 -10.21 10.19 -14.41
C PRO A 155 -10.51 10.66 -15.83
#